data_AF-A0A8H7SZX4-F1
#
_entry.id   AF-A0A8H7SZX4-F1
#
_cell.length_a   1.000
_cell.length_b   1.000
_cell.length_c   1.000
_cell.angle_alpha   90.00
_cell.angle_beta   90.00
_cell.angle_gamma   90.00
#
_symmetry.space_group_name_H-M   'P 1'
#
loop_
_entity.id
_entity.type
_entity.pdbx_description
1 polymer ?
#
loop_
_entity_poly.entity_id
_entity_poly.type
_entity_poly.pdbx_seq_one_letter_code
_entity_poly.pdbx_strand_id
1 'polypeptide(L)'
;MASLTFLFATLLASLVNGIPADASPSVPSEVASLNGTVGIPYFGHFMGNFQPESGSSFAPTVVNGPEGVWTIVNEDGIGEGSDVYRQYWGDGGPEAGWPAKSQWVSFRAMFDNNKAIMFNSCGWNGWGADNSGEEIGQIYNAIQKIALETGVDHRFILATIIQESGGCTRVPTTDNGVVNPGLMQCHNGDGSCNRNGWVQTPCPTPIIEQMVREGTAGTSFGDGLAGTMNIATSTSGWGSRAVYMAARLYNSGSVNQGNMNDPFTATPCYVMDMANRLTGWVLAPHNCPL
;
A
#
# COMPACT_ATOMS: atom_id res chain seq x y z
N MET A 1 8.42 -38.24 54.89
CA MET A 1 7.88 -38.76 53.63
C MET A 1 7.59 -37.57 52.73
N ALA A 2 8.56 -37.19 51.89
CA ALA A 2 8.40 -36.12 50.91
C ALA A 2 8.15 -36.77 49.55
N SER A 3 7.00 -36.47 48.94
CA SER A 3 6.60 -37.01 47.64
C SER A 3 7.01 -36.00 46.57
N LEU A 4 7.89 -36.42 45.67
CA LEU A 4 8.34 -35.68 44.50
C LEU A 4 7.27 -35.78 43.41
N THR A 5 6.71 -34.64 42.97
CA THR A 5 5.85 -34.57 41.78
C THR A 5 6.65 -33.93 40.65
N PHE A 6 7.09 -34.74 39.69
CA PHE A 6 7.66 -34.27 38.42
C PHE A 6 6.53 -33.84 37.49
N LEU A 7 6.42 -32.55 37.18
CA LEU A 7 5.63 -32.07 36.04
C LEU A 7 6.48 -32.21 34.76
N PHE A 8 6.01 -33.02 33.82
CA PHE A 8 6.48 -32.99 32.44
C PHE A 8 5.86 -31.80 31.72
N ALA A 9 6.68 -30.85 31.28
CA ALA A 9 6.27 -29.82 30.33
C ALA A 9 6.41 -30.38 28.90
N THR A 10 5.28 -30.65 28.23
CA THR A 10 5.25 -30.93 26.79
C THR A 10 5.37 -29.62 26.03
N LEU A 11 6.54 -29.40 25.42
CA LEU A 11 6.79 -28.32 24.46
C LEU A 11 6.13 -28.70 23.12
N LEU A 12 5.01 -28.06 22.76
CA LEU A 12 4.49 -28.11 21.39
C LEU A 12 5.28 -27.11 20.54
N ALA A 13 6.27 -27.60 19.80
CA ALA A 13 6.86 -26.86 18.70
C ALA A 13 5.84 -26.85 17.54
N SER A 14 5.23 -25.71 17.26
CA SER A 14 4.48 -25.49 16.02
C SER A 14 5.48 -25.42 14.85
N LEU A 15 5.38 -26.39 13.96
CA LEU A 15 6.01 -26.35 12.65
C LEU A 15 5.36 -25.21 11.84
N VAL A 16 6.09 -24.10 11.69
CA VAL A 16 5.77 -23.10 10.68
C VAL A 16 6.13 -23.72 9.34
N ASN A 17 5.16 -24.37 8.69
CA ASN A 17 5.32 -24.72 7.29
C ASN A 17 5.44 -23.41 6.52
N GLY A 18 6.65 -23.11 6.05
CA GLY A 18 6.89 -22.01 5.13
C GLY A 18 5.93 -22.13 3.95
N ILE A 19 5.28 -21.02 3.62
CA ILE A 19 4.48 -20.89 2.40
C ILE A 19 5.40 -21.28 1.25
N PRO A 20 5.07 -22.31 0.44
CA PRO A 20 5.89 -22.66 -0.70
C PRO A 20 5.97 -21.42 -1.59
N ALA A 21 7.19 -21.04 -1.97
CA ALA A 21 7.42 -19.97 -2.93
C ALA A 21 6.68 -20.36 -4.21
N ASP A 22 5.53 -19.74 -4.44
CA ASP A 22 4.79 -19.95 -5.66
C ASP A 22 5.68 -19.50 -6.82
N ALA A 23 5.69 -20.29 -7.89
CA ALA A 23 6.63 -20.13 -8.99
C ALA A 23 6.68 -18.66 -9.43
N SER A 24 7.90 -18.13 -9.62
CA SER A 24 8.14 -16.79 -10.16
C SER A 24 7.12 -16.51 -11.25
N PRO A 25 6.23 -15.53 -11.06
CA PRO A 25 5.07 -15.44 -11.92
C PRO A 25 5.56 -15.06 -13.31
N SER A 26 5.37 -15.97 -14.26
CA SER A 26 5.79 -15.81 -15.64
C SER A 26 5.38 -14.44 -16.17
N VAL A 27 6.32 -13.76 -16.81
CA VAL A 27 6.07 -12.52 -17.55
C VAL A 27 4.89 -12.77 -18.49
N PRO A 28 3.77 -12.02 -18.37
CA PRO A 28 2.66 -12.15 -19.30
C PRO A 28 3.17 -12.01 -20.73
N SER A 29 2.75 -12.94 -21.61
CA SER A 29 3.08 -12.92 -23.03
C SER A 29 2.29 -11.82 -23.73
N GLU A 30 2.75 -10.59 -23.56
CA GLU A 30 2.66 -9.42 -24.45
C GLU A 30 3.12 -8.22 -23.64
N VAL A 31 4.44 -8.09 -23.46
CA VAL A 31 5.02 -6.79 -23.14
C VAL A 31 4.88 -5.98 -24.42
N ALA A 32 3.71 -5.36 -24.62
CA ALA A 32 3.59 -4.28 -25.58
C ALA A 32 4.64 -3.24 -25.17
N SER A 33 5.69 -3.12 -25.97
CA SER A 33 6.65 -2.05 -25.80
C SER A 33 5.86 -0.74 -25.76
N LEU A 34 5.86 -0.05 -24.62
CA LEU A 34 5.33 1.31 -24.46
C LEU A 34 6.29 2.31 -25.17
N ASN A 35 6.71 1.97 -26.38
CA ASN A 35 7.56 2.78 -27.23
C ASN A 35 6.66 3.72 -28.02
N GLY A 36 6.57 4.95 -27.50
CA GLY A 36 6.00 6.08 -28.20
C GLY A 36 4.54 6.32 -27.86
N THR A 37 4.26 7.50 -27.32
CA THR A 37 2.94 8.16 -27.19
C THR A 37 2.02 7.83 -26.02
N VAL A 38 2.25 6.81 -25.18
CA VAL A 38 1.55 6.68 -23.88
C VAL A 38 2.40 7.36 -22.81
N GLY A 39 1.89 8.42 -22.19
CA GLY A 39 2.58 9.09 -21.09
C GLY A 39 2.86 8.12 -19.93
N ILE A 40 3.85 8.45 -19.10
CA ILE A 40 4.14 7.70 -17.86
C ILE A 40 2.82 7.47 -17.10
N PRO A 41 2.47 6.24 -16.69
CA PRO A 41 1.25 5.96 -15.95
C PRO A 41 1.14 6.89 -14.75
N TYR A 42 -0.08 7.35 -14.43
CA TYR A 42 -0.26 8.29 -13.34
C TYR A 42 -0.08 7.58 -12.00
N PHE A 43 0.97 7.97 -11.29
CA PHE A 43 1.25 7.66 -9.90
C PHE A 43 2.18 8.73 -9.33
N GLY A 44 2.42 8.66 -8.02
CA GLY A 44 3.14 9.67 -7.26
C GLY A 44 2.22 10.80 -6.81
N HIS A 45 2.67 11.49 -5.78
CA HIS A 45 2.07 12.71 -5.26
C HIS A 45 3.14 13.79 -5.24
N PHE A 46 2.87 14.93 -5.88
CA PHE A 46 3.87 15.99 -6.05
C PHE A 46 4.34 16.63 -4.73
N MET A 47 3.62 16.41 -3.64
CA MET A 47 3.75 17.22 -2.43
C MET A 47 4.17 16.45 -1.17
N GLY A 48 4.29 15.11 -1.19
CA GLY A 48 4.56 14.37 0.04
C GLY A 48 3.29 14.13 0.88
N ASN A 49 3.43 13.32 1.94
CA ASN A 49 2.33 12.92 2.82
C ASN A 49 2.38 13.83 4.04
N PHE A 50 1.26 14.50 4.31
CA PHE A 50 1.18 15.61 5.28
C PHE A 50 0.57 15.21 6.62
N GLN A 51 0.65 13.93 6.99
CA GLN A 51 0.23 13.51 8.32
C GLN A 51 0.95 14.35 9.39
N PRO A 52 0.28 14.75 10.48
CA PRO A 52 0.93 15.45 11.58
C PRO A 52 1.81 14.50 12.40
N GLU A 53 2.77 15.05 13.14
CA GLU A 53 3.52 14.26 14.12
C GLU A 53 2.58 13.73 15.22
N SER A 54 2.57 12.42 15.43
CA SER A 54 1.89 11.77 16.55
C SER A 54 2.93 11.40 17.61
N GLY A 55 3.03 12.18 18.70
CA GLY A 55 4.03 12.01 19.76
C GLY A 55 3.87 10.78 20.68
N SER A 56 3.54 9.61 20.14
CA SER A 56 3.38 8.37 20.93
C SER A 56 4.63 7.49 20.91
N SER A 57 4.91 6.82 22.03
CA SER A 57 5.88 5.71 22.10
C SER A 57 5.52 4.66 21.04
N PHE A 58 6.42 4.41 20.09
CA PHE A 58 6.14 3.54 18.94
C PHE A 58 5.87 2.10 19.38
N ALA A 59 4.64 1.66 19.15
CA ALA A 59 4.30 0.26 18.97
C ALA A 59 3.70 0.12 17.56
N PRO A 60 4.11 -0.86 16.74
CA PRO A 60 3.50 -1.11 15.44
C PRO A 60 1.97 -1.20 15.58
N THR A 61 1.25 -0.40 14.81
CA THR A 61 -0.22 -0.35 14.90
C THR A 61 -0.83 -1.49 14.11
N VAL A 62 -1.92 -2.04 14.64
CA VAL A 62 -2.76 -3.03 13.95
C VAL A 62 -4.19 -2.50 13.79
N VAL A 63 -4.91 -2.98 12.79
CA VAL A 63 -6.32 -2.66 12.56
C VAL A 63 -7.17 -3.31 13.63
N ASN A 64 -8.04 -2.52 14.24
CA ASN A 64 -8.98 -2.97 15.26
C ASN A 64 -10.32 -3.39 14.63
N GLY A 65 -10.97 -4.38 15.25
CA GLY A 65 -12.34 -4.75 14.90
C GLY A 65 -12.47 -5.50 13.56
N PRO A 66 -13.67 -5.49 12.95
CA PRO A 66 -14.01 -6.34 11.81
C PRO A 66 -13.33 -5.96 10.49
N GLU A 67 -12.66 -4.81 10.40
CA GLU A 67 -11.88 -4.46 9.19
C GLU A 67 -10.52 -5.14 9.13
N GLY A 68 -10.06 -5.73 10.24
CA GLY A 68 -8.80 -6.48 10.26
C GLY A 68 -8.87 -7.76 9.43
N VAL A 69 -7.94 -7.91 8.49
CA VAL A 69 -7.79 -9.10 7.63
C VAL A 69 -6.63 -9.95 8.13
N TRP A 70 -6.94 -11.05 8.81
CA TRP A 70 -5.95 -11.92 9.47
C TRP A 70 -5.67 -13.24 8.73
N THR A 71 -6.16 -13.34 7.51
CA THR A 71 -5.93 -14.49 6.62
C THR A 71 -5.69 -13.95 5.24
N ILE A 72 -4.60 -14.39 4.63
CA ILE A 72 -4.21 -13.94 3.29
C ILE A 72 -4.80 -14.89 2.26
N VAL A 73 -5.62 -14.34 1.36
CA VAL A 73 -6.23 -15.04 0.23
C VAL A 73 -5.97 -14.19 -1.01
N ASN A 74 -5.20 -14.69 -1.97
CA ASN A 74 -4.79 -13.87 -3.12
C ASN A 74 -5.89 -13.73 -4.17
N GLU A 75 -6.83 -14.66 -4.16
CA GLU A 75 -8.01 -14.75 -5.01
C GLU A 75 -9.23 -14.10 -4.35
N ASP A 76 -9.01 -13.18 -3.40
CA ASP A 76 -10.09 -12.41 -2.80
C ASP A 76 -10.78 -11.47 -3.82
N GLY A 77 -11.99 -10.98 -3.60
CA GLY A 77 -12.65 -10.09 -4.58
C GLY A 77 -13.16 -10.75 -5.87
N ILE A 78 -13.33 -9.95 -6.94
CA ILE A 78 -14.13 -10.31 -8.14
C ILE A 78 -13.32 -10.60 -9.42
N GLY A 79 -12.01 -10.87 -9.31
CA GLY A 79 -11.13 -11.12 -10.46
C GLY A 79 -10.33 -9.89 -10.88
N GLU A 80 -10.16 -9.65 -12.19
CA GLU A 80 -9.22 -8.64 -12.74
C GLU A 80 -9.74 -7.20 -12.81
N GLY A 81 -11.06 -7.01 -12.74
CA GLY A 81 -11.67 -5.67 -12.81
C GLY A 81 -11.62 -5.09 -14.23
N SER A 82 -11.45 -3.79 -14.34
CA SER A 82 -11.35 -3.12 -15.65
C SER A 82 -10.38 -1.95 -15.57
N ASP A 83 -9.50 -1.84 -16.56
CA ASP A 83 -8.61 -0.68 -16.70
C ASP A 83 -9.39 0.52 -17.21
N VAL A 84 -10.10 1.18 -16.29
CA VAL A 84 -10.91 2.38 -16.54
C VAL A 84 -10.79 3.33 -15.35
N TYR A 85 -10.70 4.63 -15.62
CA TYR A 85 -10.78 5.65 -14.58
C TYR A 85 -12.21 6.17 -14.45
N ARG A 86 -12.80 6.03 -13.25
CA ARG A 86 -14.11 6.56 -12.88
C ARG A 86 -13.92 7.70 -11.88
N GLN A 87 -14.60 8.82 -12.13
CA GLN A 87 -14.68 9.89 -11.14
C GLN A 87 -15.70 9.51 -10.07
N TYR A 88 -15.37 9.75 -8.82
CA TYR A 88 -16.26 9.55 -7.68
C TYR A 88 -16.36 10.85 -6.88
N TRP A 89 -17.53 11.12 -6.31
CA TRP A 89 -17.80 12.36 -5.58
C TRP A 89 -18.45 12.07 -4.23
N GLY A 90 -18.34 13.01 -3.29
CA GLY A 90 -18.99 12.90 -1.99
C GLY A 90 -18.15 12.13 -0.95
N ASP A 91 -18.81 11.33 -0.14
CA ASP A 91 -18.31 10.88 1.17
C ASP A 91 -17.53 9.57 1.16
N GLY A 92 -17.26 8.99 -0.01
CA GLY A 92 -16.64 7.66 -0.13
C GLY A 92 -17.61 6.49 0.05
N GLY A 93 -18.89 6.75 0.30
CA GLY A 93 -19.89 5.72 0.53
C GLY A 93 -20.36 5.04 -0.76
N PRO A 94 -20.77 3.75 -0.70
CA PRO A 94 -21.45 3.09 -1.81
C PRO A 94 -22.71 3.82 -2.30
N GLU A 95 -23.44 4.46 -1.40
CA GLU A 95 -24.62 5.28 -1.72
C GLU A 95 -24.26 6.51 -2.58
N ALA A 96 -23.03 6.99 -2.50
CA ALA A 96 -22.49 8.06 -3.36
C ALA A 96 -21.85 7.51 -4.65
N GLY A 97 -21.98 6.20 -4.93
CA GLY A 97 -21.48 5.54 -6.14
C GLY A 97 -20.04 5.04 -6.05
N TRP A 98 -19.39 5.13 -4.88
CA TRP A 98 -18.05 4.58 -4.66
C TRP A 98 -18.09 3.04 -4.59
N PRO A 99 -17.02 2.34 -5.01
CA PRO A 99 -17.04 0.88 -5.00
C PRO A 99 -17.08 0.34 -3.57
N ALA A 100 -17.95 -0.65 -3.32
CA ALA A 100 -17.91 -1.46 -2.12
C ALA A 100 -16.72 -2.44 -2.16
N LYS A 101 -16.30 -2.97 -0.99
CA LYS A 101 -15.22 -4.00 -0.92
C LYS A 101 -15.53 -5.22 -1.80
N SER A 102 -16.81 -5.56 -1.96
CA SER A 102 -17.29 -6.65 -2.83
C SER A 102 -17.09 -6.39 -4.32
N GLN A 103 -16.72 -5.18 -4.73
CA GLN A 103 -16.42 -4.82 -6.11
C GLN A 103 -14.90 -4.73 -6.36
N TRP A 104 -14.08 -4.94 -5.33
CA TRP A 104 -12.64 -4.88 -5.47
C TRP A 104 -12.10 -6.10 -6.21
N VAL A 105 -11.04 -5.87 -6.98
CA VAL A 105 -10.30 -6.92 -7.65
C VAL A 105 -9.59 -7.82 -6.63
N SER A 106 -9.13 -8.97 -7.10
CA SER A 106 -8.25 -9.83 -6.31
C SER A 106 -6.86 -9.26 -6.16
N PHE A 107 -6.21 -9.51 -5.03
CA PHE A 107 -4.81 -9.12 -4.87
C PHE A 107 -3.92 -9.71 -5.97
N ARG A 108 -4.15 -10.98 -6.33
CA ARG A 108 -3.40 -11.63 -7.42
C ARG A 108 -3.52 -10.87 -8.72
N ALA A 109 -4.74 -10.56 -9.14
CA ALA A 109 -4.97 -9.83 -10.38
C ALA A 109 -4.45 -8.40 -10.29
N MET A 110 -4.65 -7.72 -9.16
CA MET A 110 -4.15 -6.36 -8.93
C MET A 110 -2.62 -6.31 -9.06
N PHE A 111 -1.91 -7.26 -8.44
CA PHE A 111 -0.46 -7.34 -8.50
C PHE A 111 0.02 -7.65 -9.92
N ASP A 112 -0.59 -8.63 -10.58
CA ASP A 112 -0.24 -9.02 -11.96
C ASP A 112 -0.46 -7.87 -12.95
N ASN A 113 -1.59 -7.17 -12.86
CA ASN A 113 -1.92 -6.05 -13.73
C ASN A 113 -0.97 -4.85 -13.54
N ASN A 114 -0.44 -4.64 -12.33
CA ASN A 114 0.47 -3.54 -12.03
C ASN A 114 1.95 -3.85 -12.28
N LYS A 115 2.32 -5.06 -12.71
CA LYS A 115 3.72 -5.44 -12.95
C LYS A 115 4.43 -4.51 -13.92
N ALA A 116 3.79 -4.11 -15.01
CA ALA A 116 4.40 -3.21 -15.98
C ALA A 116 4.82 -1.89 -15.32
N ILE A 117 4.02 -1.36 -14.40
CA ILE A 117 4.37 -0.17 -13.62
C ILE A 117 5.53 -0.49 -12.68
N MET A 118 5.45 -1.56 -11.89
CA MET A 118 6.50 -1.92 -10.92
C MET A 118 7.86 -2.24 -11.55
N PHE A 119 7.88 -2.76 -12.77
CA PHE A 119 9.12 -3.07 -13.49
C PHE A 119 9.77 -1.84 -14.13
N ASN A 120 9.03 -0.77 -14.43
CA ASN A 120 9.53 0.32 -15.26
C ASN A 120 9.46 1.71 -14.60
N SER A 121 8.79 1.83 -13.44
CA SER A 121 8.55 3.13 -12.80
C SER A 121 9.83 3.86 -12.41
N CYS A 122 10.90 3.15 -12.03
CA CYS A 122 12.17 3.78 -11.71
C CYS A 122 12.80 4.43 -12.94
N GLY A 123 12.89 3.70 -14.05
CA GLY A 123 13.46 4.16 -15.30
C GLY A 123 12.64 5.25 -15.96
N TRP A 124 11.31 5.10 -15.99
CA TRP A 124 10.40 6.12 -16.54
C TRP A 124 10.54 7.48 -15.86
N ASN A 125 10.82 7.50 -14.55
CA ASN A 125 10.99 8.73 -13.78
C ASN A 125 12.45 9.17 -13.62
N GLY A 126 13.41 8.40 -14.14
CA GLY A 126 14.84 8.69 -13.97
C GLY A 126 15.34 8.56 -12.52
N TRP A 127 14.66 7.77 -11.69
CA TRP A 127 14.99 7.58 -10.27
C TRP A 127 16.11 6.56 -10.01
N GLY A 128 16.50 5.82 -11.04
CA GLY A 128 17.58 4.84 -10.97
C GLY A 128 17.30 3.65 -11.87
N ALA A 129 18.03 2.56 -11.64
CA ALA A 129 17.77 1.30 -12.34
C ALA A 129 16.37 0.77 -12.02
N ASP A 130 15.73 0.18 -13.02
CA ASP A 130 14.46 -0.52 -12.86
C ASP A 130 14.57 -1.69 -11.87
N ASN A 131 13.43 -2.01 -11.25
CA ASN A 131 13.35 -3.12 -10.31
C ASN A 131 13.62 -4.43 -11.04
N SER A 132 14.46 -5.27 -10.42
CA SER A 132 14.58 -6.66 -10.82
C SER A 132 13.32 -7.46 -10.47
N GLY A 133 13.15 -8.62 -11.11
CA GLY A 133 12.08 -9.55 -10.74
C GLY A 133 12.20 -10.06 -9.30
N GLU A 134 13.41 -10.12 -8.75
CA GLU A 134 13.64 -10.43 -7.34
C GLU A 134 13.08 -9.33 -6.43
N GLU A 135 13.40 -8.06 -6.68
CA GLU A 135 12.87 -6.93 -5.89
C GLU A 135 11.34 -6.86 -5.93
N ILE A 136 10.71 -7.13 -7.08
CA ILE A 136 9.24 -7.21 -7.19
C ILE A 136 8.70 -8.40 -6.39
N GLY A 137 9.38 -9.55 -6.42
CA GLY A 137 9.05 -10.68 -5.55
C GLY A 137 9.18 -10.34 -4.06
N GLN A 138 10.17 -9.52 -3.67
CA GLN A 138 10.30 -9.05 -2.28
C GLN A 138 9.21 -8.05 -1.90
N ILE A 139 8.75 -7.18 -2.81
CA ILE A 139 7.59 -6.31 -2.58
C ILE A 139 6.34 -7.17 -2.33
N TYR A 140 6.10 -8.18 -3.17
CA TYR A 140 5.00 -9.14 -2.97
C TYR A 140 5.08 -9.76 -1.57
N ASN A 141 6.21 -10.36 -1.21
CA ASN A 141 6.38 -11.03 0.08
C ASN A 141 6.19 -10.07 1.27
N ALA A 142 6.73 -8.85 1.17
CA ALA A 142 6.59 -7.83 2.19
C ALA A 142 5.12 -7.43 2.38
N ILE A 143 4.36 -7.18 1.31
CA ILE A 143 2.93 -6.87 1.40
C ILE A 143 2.18 -7.95 2.16
N GLN A 144 2.37 -9.22 1.81
CA GLN A 144 1.65 -10.35 2.39
C GLN A 144 1.99 -10.52 3.89
N LYS A 145 3.28 -10.41 4.21
CA LYS A 145 3.77 -10.49 5.60
C LYS A 145 3.18 -9.37 6.46
N ILE A 146 3.30 -8.13 5.99
CA ILE A 146 2.89 -6.96 6.76
C ILE A 146 1.35 -6.85 6.85
N ALA A 147 0.62 -7.26 5.81
CA ALA A 147 -0.84 -7.40 5.86
C ALA A 147 -1.26 -8.33 7.00
N LEU A 148 -0.63 -9.50 7.13
CA LEU A 148 -0.94 -10.45 8.20
C LEU A 148 -0.58 -9.90 9.60
N GLU A 149 0.53 -9.17 9.72
CA GLU A 149 0.98 -8.61 11.00
C GLU A 149 0.11 -7.43 11.47
N THR A 150 -0.42 -6.64 10.52
CA THR A 150 -1.15 -5.40 10.81
C THR A 150 -2.66 -5.52 10.68
N GLY A 151 -3.16 -6.57 10.03
CA GLY A 151 -4.57 -6.72 9.67
C GLY A 151 -5.02 -5.78 8.55
N VAL A 152 -4.12 -5.06 7.89
CA VAL A 152 -4.47 -4.21 6.74
C VAL A 152 -4.70 -5.09 5.51
N ASP A 153 -5.79 -4.83 4.77
CA ASP A 153 -6.08 -5.52 3.51
C ASP A 153 -4.90 -5.33 2.51
N HIS A 154 -4.30 -6.42 2.06
CA HIS A 154 -3.13 -6.39 1.19
C HIS A 154 -3.34 -5.65 -0.15
N ARG A 155 -4.59 -5.57 -0.64
CA ARG A 155 -4.91 -4.76 -1.83
C ARG A 155 -4.77 -3.28 -1.54
N PHE A 156 -5.12 -2.85 -0.33
CA PHE A 156 -4.96 -1.46 0.10
C PHE A 156 -3.47 -1.10 0.22
N ILE A 157 -2.65 -2.01 0.76
CA ILE A 157 -1.18 -1.83 0.81
C ILE A 157 -0.62 -1.68 -0.61
N LEU A 158 -0.98 -2.57 -1.53
CA LEU A 158 -0.53 -2.50 -2.92
C LEU A 158 -1.02 -1.22 -3.62
N ALA A 159 -2.29 -0.84 -3.43
CA ALA A 159 -2.84 0.39 -3.97
C ALA A 159 -2.02 1.61 -3.54
N THR A 160 -1.63 1.67 -2.27
CA THR A 160 -0.78 2.74 -1.73
C THR A 160 0.61 2.68 -2.33
N ILE A 161 1.27 1.52 -2.40
CA ILE A 161 2.59 1.40 -3.05
C ILE A 161 2.57 1.90 -4.50
N ILE A 162 1.55 1.51 -5.26
CA ILE A 162 1.40 1.98 -6.64
C ILE A 162 1.12 3.48 -6.66
N GLN A 163 0.23 3.99 -5.81
CA GLN A 163 -0.08 5.41 -5.76
C GLN A 163 1.13 6.26 -5.38
N GLU A 164 1.98 5.80 -4.47
CA GLU A 164 3.07 6.60 -3.92
C GLU A 164 4.33 6.55 -4.78
N SER A 165 4.64 5.39 -5.37
CA SER A 165 5.93 5.19 -6.06
C SER A 165 5.85 4.42 -7.38
N GLY A 166 4.66 3.97 -7.79
CA GLY A 166 4.53 2.98 -8.86
C GLY A 166 5.28 1.68 -8.54
N GLY A 167 5.58 1.41 -7.26
CA GLY A 167 6.41 0.30 -6.82
C GLY A 167 7.91 0.46 -7.04
N CYS A 168 8.42 1.63 -7.41
CA CYS A 168 9.87 1.83 -7.55
C CYS A 168 10.57 1.81 -6.18
N THR A 169 11.46 0.85 -5.94
CA THR A 169 12.20 0.77 -4.66
C THR A 169 13.17 1.93 -4.46
N ARG A 170 13.50 2.64 -5.55
CA ARG A 170 14.42 3.79 -5.60
C ARG A 170 13.68 5.12 -5.72
N VAL A 171 12.38 5.16 -5.45
CA VAL A 171 11.63 6.42 -5.38
C VAL A 171 12.37 7.41 -4.47
N PRO A 172 12.63 8.65 -4.91
CA PRO A 172 13.32 9.64 -4.10
C PRO A 172 12.54 9.91 -2.82
N THR A 173 13.27 10.10 -1.72
CA THR A 173 12.65 10.63 -0.49
C THR A 173 12.17 12.06 -0.78
N THR A 174 10.88 12.35 -0.53
CA THR A 174 10.36 13.71 -0.60
C THR A 174 10.55 14.41 0.74
N ASP A 175 10.77 15.72 0.72
CA ASP A 175 10.88 16.54 1.92
C ASP A 175 10.31 17.93 1.64
N ASN A 176 9.06 18.15 2.08
CA ASN A 176 8.38 19.44 2.02
C ASN A 176 8.03 19.93 3.44
N GLY A 177 8.92 19.68 4.40
CA GLY A 177 8.70 19.93 5.83
C GLY A 177 8.36 18.67 6.63
N VAL A 178 8.08 17.56 5.94
CA VAL A 178 8.01 16.19 6.47
C VAL A 178 8.81 15.31 5.53
N VAL A 179 9.68 14.46 6.08
CA VAL A 179 10.48 13.53 5.30
C VAL A 179 9.65 12.28 5.00
N ASN A 180 9.40 12.01 3.74
CA ASN A 180 8.65 10.82 3.31
C ASN A 180 9.54 9.91 2.46
N PRO A 181 10.04 8.78 2.98
CA PRO A 181 10.87 7.86 2.20
C PRO A 181 10.12 6.62 1.70
N GLY A 182 10.76 5.92 0.76
CA GLY A 182 10.46 4.54 0.44
C GLY A 182 9.18 4.33 -0.37
N LEU A 183 8.88 3.06 -0.65
CA LEU A 183 7.79 2.61 -1.53
C LEU A 183 6.42 3.23 -1.24
N MET A 184 6.14 3.54 0.03
CA MET A 184 4.86 4.08 0.49
C MET A 184 4.94 5.54 0.93
N GLN A 185 6.09 6.22 0.76
CA GLN A 185 6.29 7.63 1.15
C GLN A 185 5.75 7.91 2.57
N CYS A 186 6.11 7.05 3.52
CA CYS A 186 5.56 7.06 4.87
C CYS A 186 6.07 8.27 5.70
N HIS A 187 5.37 8.65 6.76
CA HIS A 187 5.75 9.82 7.57
C HIS A 187 7.02 9.56 8.40
N ASN A 188 8.13 10.27 8.11
CA ASN A 188 9.42 10.21 8.81
C ASN A 188 9.97 8.78 9.01
N GLY A 189 9.84 7.92 8.00
CA GLY A 189 10.40 6.57 8.03
C GLY A 189 11.92 6.50 7.89
N ASP A 190 12.46 5.29 8.11
CA ASP A 190 13.87 4.96 7.92
C ASP A 190 14.10 4.13 6.64
N GLY A 191 13.11 3.39 6.17
CA GLY A 191 13.21 2.52 5.00
C GLY A 191 13.40 3.32 3.70
N SER A 192 14.60 3.29 3.12
CA SER A 192 14.87 3.94 1.84
C SER A 192 16.06 3.33 1.10
N CYS A 193 15.91 3.13 -0.22
CA CYS A 193 17.00 2.83 -1.14
C CYS A 193 17.36 4.06 -2.01
N ASN A 194 16.80 5.22 -1.70
CA ASN A 194 17.14 6.50 -2.32
C ASN A 194 16.97 7.64 -1.30
N ARG A 195 17.76 7.61 -0.23
CA ARG A 195 17.76 8.66 0.79
C ARG A 195 18.77 9.72 0.42
N ASN A 196 18.33 10.96 0.33
CA ASN A 196 19.18 12.12 0.03
C ASN A 196 19.99 11.93 -1.27
N GLY A 197 19.40 11.28 -2.29
CA GLY A 197 20.05 11.00 -3.57
C GLY A 197 21.01 9.80 -3.57
N TRP A 198 21.21 9.13 -2.43
CA TRP A 198 22.01 7.91 -2.34
C TRP A 198 21.20 6.70 -2.78
N VAL A 199 21.32 6.35 -4.06
CA VAL A 199 20.62 5.22 -4.67
C VAL A 199 21.35 3.90 -4.37
N GLN A 200 20.62 2.93 -3.82
CA GLN A 200 21.07 1.54 -3.63
C GLN A 200 20.51 0.66 -4.75
N THR A 201 21.35 -0.20 -5.34
CA THR A 201 20.95 -1.11 -6.43
C THR A 201 21.78 -2.39 -6.37
N PRO A 202 21.16 -3.58 -6.19
CA PRO A 202 19.74 -3.80 -5.90
C PRO A 202 19.33 -3.21 -4.53
N CYS A 203 18.03 -2.96 -4.33
CA CYS A 203 17.51 -2.57 -3.04
C CYS A 203 17.45 -3.81 -2.11
N PRO A 204 18.11 -3.81 -0.94
CA PRO A 204 18.14 -4.96 -0.05
C PRO A 204 16.75 -5.38 0.45
N THR A 205 16.49 -6.70 0.52
CA THR A 205 15.22 -7.26 1.03
C THR A 205 14.78 -6.67 2.38
N PRO A 206 15.66 -6.54 3.41
CA PRO A 206 15.24 -5.95 4.69
C PRO A 206 14.79 -4.48 4.57
N ILE A 207 15.35 -3.74 3.61
CA ILE A 207 14.96 -2.34 3.37
C ILE A 207 13.60 -2.29 2.67
N ILE A 208 13.34 -3.17 1.70
CA ILE A 208 12.01 -3.30 1.05
C ILE A 208 10.95 -3.65 2.09
N GLU A 209 11.22 -4.63 2.96
CA GLU A 209 10.30 -4.97 4.05
C GLU A 209 10.06 -3.78 4.98
N GLN A 210 11.12 -3.06 5.37
CA GLN A 210 11.01 -1.88 6.23
C GLN A 210 10.13 -0.79 5.61
N MET A 211 10.29 -0.50 4.31
CA MET A 211 9.45 0.49 3.61
C MET A 211 7.96 0.15 3.69
N VAL A 212 7.61 -1.12 3.47
CA VAL A 212 6.21 -1.58 3.52
C VAL A 212 5.71 -1.60 4.96
N ARG A 213 6.55 -2.03 5.91
CA ARG A 213 6.24 -2.07 7.34
C ARG A 213 5.91 -0.68 7.89
N GLU A 214 6.77 0.30 7.64
CA GLU A 214 6.58 1.67 8.12
C GLU A 214 5.38 2.34 7.48
N GLY A 215 5.16 2.14 6.18
CA GLY A 215 3.98 2.66 5.51
C GLY A 215 2.67 2.04 6.00
N THR A 216 2.69 0.78 6.42
CA THR A 216 1.48 0.06 6.84
C THR A 216 1.22 0.16 8.34
N ALA A 217 2.22 -0.12 9.18
CA ALA A 217 2.11 -0.12 10.64
C ALA A 217 2.32 1.26 11.28
N GLY A 218 2.97 2.17 10.54
CA GLY A 218 3.35 3.50 11.01
C GLY A 218 4.80 3.58 11.46
N THR A 219 5.19 4.77 11.89
CA THR A 219 6.51 5.09 12.47
C THR A 219 6.32 5.68 13.88
N SER A 220 7.42 6.00 14.56
CA SER A 220 7.33 6.76 15.82
C SER A 220 6.79 8.19 15.66
N PHE A 221 6.64 8.64 14.41
CA PHE A 221 6.27 10.02 14.09
C PHE A 221 4.88 10.12 13.49
N GLY A 222 4.30 9.05 12.95
CA GLY A 222 2.99 9.13 12.32
C GLY A 222 2.34 7.78 12.08
N ASP A 223 1.03 7.82 11.90
CA ASP A 223 0.22 6.64 11.60
C ASP A 223 0.55 6.05 10.23
N GLY A 224 0.66 4.72 10.17
CA GLY A 224 0.58 3.99 8.90
C GLY A 224 -0.88 3.74 8.51
N LEU A 225 -1.09 2.96 7.44
CA LEU A 225 -2.43 2.54 7.01
C LEU A 225 -3.28 1.93 8.15
N ALA A 226 -2.67 1.15 9.07
CA ALA A 226 -3.39 0.57 10.19
C ALA A 226 -3.95 1.62 11.16
N GLY A 227 -3.15 2.66 11.47
CA GLY A 227 -3.57 3.78 12.32
C GLY A 227 -4.66 4.61 11.67
N THR A 228 -4.50 4.95 10.39
CA THR A 228 -5.52 5.72 9.65
C THR A 228 -6.82 4.94 9.50
N MET A 229 -6.77 3.61 9.36
CA MET A 229 -7.94 2.73 9.41
C MET A 229 -8.65 2.76 10.77
N ASN A 230 -7.91 2.74 11.88
CA ASN A 230 -8.50 2.84 13.22
C ASN A 230 -9.23 4.18 13.43
N ILE A 231 -8.64 5.28 12.95
CA ILE A 231 -9.27 6.60 13.01
C ILE A 231 -10.52 6.63 12.11
N ALA A 232 -10.39 6.15 10.87
CA ALA A 232 -11.48 6.16 9.90
C ALA A 232 -12.68 5.33 10.36
N THR A 233 -12.43 4.17 10.95
CA THR A 233 -13.49 3.26 11.41
C THR A 233 -14.24 3.82 12.62
N SER A 234 -13.54 4.47 13.55
CA SER A 234 -14.19 5.18 14.67
C SER A 234 -15.05 6.38 14.23
N THR A 235 -14.78 6.91 13.03
CA THR A 235 -15.47 8.09 12.48
C THR A 235 -16.62 7.73 11.54
N SER A 236 -16.38 6.81 10.61
CA SER A 236 -17.31 6.49 9.51
C SER A 236 -18.02 5.14 9.65
N GLY A 237 -17.68 4.36 10.68
CA GLY A 237 -18.07 2.96 10.77
C GLY A 237 -17.19 2.07 9.89
N TRP A 238 -17.70 0.90 9.52
CA TRP A 238 -16.95 -0.12 8.78
C TRP A 238 -17.28 -0.09 7.28
N GLY A 239 -16.51 -0.81 6.47
CA GLY A 239 -16.70 -0.97 5.02
C GLY A 239 -15.74 -0.11 4.19
N SER A 240 -15.99 -0.07 2.87
CA SER A 240 -15.09 0.60 1.91
C SER A 240 -14.94 2.10 2.18
N ARG A 241 -15.96 2.76 2.72
CA ARG A 241 -15.89 4.18 3.13
C ARG A 241 -14.77 4.42 4.14
N ALA A 242 -14.57 3.51 5.10
CA ALA A 242 -13.50 3.63 6.07
C ALA A 242 -12.12 3.55 5.40
N VAL A 243 -11.97 2.69 4.39
CA VAL A 243 -10.71 2.57 3.63
C VAL A 243 -10.43 3.82 2.80
N TYR A 244 -11.44 4.40 2.16
CA TYR A 244 -11.28 5.66 1.42
C TYR A 244 -10.98 6.85 2.34
N MET A 245 -11.62 6.90 3.51
CA MET A 245 -11.31 7.88 4.55
C MET A 245 -9.89 7.69 5.10
N ALA A 246 -9.45 6.45 5.33
CA ALA A 246 -8.10 6.13 5.77
C ALA A 246 -7.05 6.52 4.72
N ALA A 247 -7.33 6.34 3.43
CA ALA A 247 -6.49 6.80 2.34
C ALA A 247 -6.32 8.34 2.35
N ARG A 248 -7.41 9.07 2.58
CA ARG A 248 -7.33 10.54 2.74
C ARG A 248 -6.48 10.92 3.95
N LEU A 249 -6.73 10.30 5.10
CA LEU A 249 -5.96 10.52 6.32
C LEU A 249 -4.47 10.21 6.13
N TYR A 250 -4.13 9.15 5.38
CA TYR A 250 -2.74 8.82 5.05
C TYR A 250 -2.08 9.92 4.22
N ASN A 251 -2.81 10.49 3.26
CA ASN A 251 -2.28 11.51 2.36
C ASN A 251 -2.16 12.91 2.99
N SER A 252 -3.22 13.38 3.66
CA SER A 252 -3.33 14.76 4.15
C SER A 252 -3.32 14.90 5.66
N GLY A 253 -3.40 13.80 6.43
CA GLY A 253 -3.60 13.86 7.87
C GLY A 253 -4.96 14.41 8.32
N SER A 254 -5.85 14.77 7.38
CA SER A 254 -7.14 15.42 7.62
C SER A 254 -8.17 14.96 6.61
N VAL A 255 -9.43 14.82 7.01
CA VAL A 255 -10.51 14.37 6.11
C VAL A 255 -11.75 15.25 6.22
N ASN A 256 -12.30 15.64 5.07
CA ASN A 256 -13.63 16.21 4.96
C ASN A 256 -14.62 15.07 4.74
N GLN A 257 -15.40 14.72 5.76
CA GLN A 257 -16.26 13.54 5.73
C GLN A 257 -17.38 13.61 4.68
N GLY A 258 -17.70 14.80 4.16
CA GLY A 258 -18.66 15.00 3.07
C GLY A 258 -18.03 15.07 1.69
N ASN A 259 -16.71 15.17 1.60
CA ASN A 259 -15.98 15.28 0.33
C ASN A 259 -14.58 14.65 0.43
N MET A 260 -14.45 13.39 0.01
CA MET A 260 -13.18 12.65 0.02
C MET A 260 -12.12 13.23 -0.95
N ASN A 261 -12.54 14.09 -1.87
CA ASN A 261 -11.65 14.75 -2.83
C ASN A 261 -11.16 16.12 -2.33
N ASP A 262 -11.53 16.54 -1.12
CA ASP A 262 -10.93 17.71 -0.48
C ASP A 262 -9.46 17.40 -0.16
N PRO A 263 -8.49 18.01 -0.87
CA PRO A 263 -7.08 17.73 -0.65
C PRO A 263 -6.59 18.28 0.70
N PHE A 264 -7.27 19.28 1.26
CA PHE A 264 -6.67 20.26 2.15
C PHE A 264 -5.40 20.84 1.51
N THR A 265 -4.23 20.38 1.95
CA THR A 265 -2.91 20.77 1.43
C THR A 265 -2.21 19.63 0.67
N ALA A 266 -2.87 18.51 0.43
CA ALA A 266 -2.30 17.31 -0.20
C ALA A 266 -2.81 17.10 -1.63
N THR A 267 -2.88 15.84 -2.11
CA THR A 267 -3.22 15.52 -3.50
C THR A 267 -4.73 15.42 -3.71
N PRO A 268 -5.36 16.24 -4.59
CA PRO A 268 -6.82 16.27 -4.77
C PRO A 268 -7.43 14.91 -5.14
N CYS A 269 -6.80 14.17 -6.06
CA CYS A 269 -7.34 12.94 -6.63
C CYS A 269 -7.07 11.66 -5.83
N TYR A 270 -6.26 11.75 -4.77
CA TYR A 270 -5.67 10.58 -4.10
C TYR A 270 -6.71 9.49 -3.78
N VAL A 271 -7.86 9.85 -3.20
CA VAL A 271 -8.87 8.87 -2.80
C VAL A 271 -9.61 8.25 -4.01
N MET A 272 -9.87 9.04 -5.06
CA MET A 272 -10.42 8.50 -6.31
C MET A 272 -9.45 7.53 -6.96
N ASP A 273 -8.16 7.85 -6.97
CA ASP A 273 -7.13 6.97 -7.52
C ASP A 273 -7.10 5.64 -6.78
N MET A 274 -7.16 5.69 -5.44
CA MET A 274 -7.23 4.50 -4.60
C MET A 274 -8.47 3.65 -4.90
N ALA A 275 -9.65 4.27 -5.02
CA ALA A 275 -10.87 3.55 -5.41
C ALA A 275 -10.76 2.90 -6.79
N ASN A 276 -10.18 3.60 -7.77
CA ASN A 276 -9.98 3.07 -9.12
C ASN A 276 -8.97 1.92 -9.14
N ARG A 277 -7.84 2.04 -8.43
CA ARG A 277 -6.83 0.96 -8.32
C ARG A 277 -7.40 -0.30 -7.70
N LEU A 278 -8.20 -0.15 -6.64
CA LEU A 278 -8.89 -1.26 -5.99
C LEU A 278 -9.94 -1.93 -6.91
N THR A 279 -10.33 -1.28 -8.02
CA THR A 279 -11.22 -1.84 -9.05
C THR A 279 -10.53 -2.20 -10.37
N GLY A 280 -9.20 -2.16 -10.43
CA GLY A 280 -8.41 -2.65 -11.57
C GLY A 280 -7.88 -1.57 -12.53
N TRP A 281 -7.93 -0.29 -12.17
CA TRP A 281 -7.30 0.77 -12.96
C TRP A 281 -5.76 0.72 -12.90
N VAL A 282 -5.12 0.76 -14.07
CA VAL A 282 -3.65 0.69 -14.21
C VAL A 282 -3.13 1.73 -15.21
N LEU A 283 -3.51 1.67 -16.48
CA LEU A 283 -2.91 2.47 -17.56
C LEU A 283 -3.91 3.39 -18.26
N ALA A 284 -5.22 3.19 -18.06
CA ALA A 284 -6.23 4.03 -18.70
C ALA A 284 -6.03 5.51 -18.34
N PRO A 285 -6.38 6.44 -19.24
CA PRO A 285 -6.19 7.87 -19.01
C PRO A 285 -6.72 8.34 -17.66
N HIS A 286 -5.85 9.02 -16.90
CA HIS A 286 -6.20 9.64 -15.64
C HIS A 286 -7.10 10.85 -15.90
N ASN A 287 -8.39 10.73 -15.58
CA ASN A 287 -9.39 11.74 -15.89
C ASN A 287 -9.88 12.48 -14.63
N CYS A 288 -9.05 12.62 -13.59
CA CYS A 288 -9.41 13.46 -12.44
C CYS A 288 -9.42 14.95 -12.83
N PRO A 289 -10.50 15.69 -12.53
CA PRO A 289 -10.53 17.13 -12.73
C PRO A 289 -9.73 17.81 -11.60
N LEU A 290 -8.58 18.37 -11.95
CA LEU A 290 -7.76 19.20 -11.05
C LEU A 290 -8.37 20.60 -10.89
#